data_AF-A0A6A3B2F1-F1
#
_entry.id   AF-A0A6A3B2F1-F1
#
_cell.length_a   1.000
_cell.length_b   1.000
_cell.length_c   1.000
_cell.angle_alpha   90.00
_cell.angle_beta   90.00
_cell.angle_gamma   90.00
#
_symmetry.space_group_name_H-M   'P 1'
#
loop_
_entity.id
_entity.type
_entity.pdbx_description
1 polymer ?
#
loop_
_entity_poly.entity_id
_entity_poly.type
_entity_poly.pdbx_seq_one_letter_code
_entity_poly.pdbx_strand_id
1 'polypeptide(L)'
;MLVLGGVSARFVVEKNSIRVLSPLSLRGKHDGSIGNFGIPDYGGFIIGSVVYPDKGANGCEPFDGLPFKSKSPRPSVVLLDRGECYFALKVWHAQQAGAAAVLVADSIDEPLITMDSPEESSDANEYVEKMGIPSALIEKSFDGNLKEALKKREDVVVKLDWRESMPHPDQRVELAKTRRYCASDPEQDFGEGYQGKDVVFENLRQLCVHRVANEIKRPWIWWDYVTYFHIRCSMKEKRYSKQCAKGVMSSLDLPTEKIKKCLGDPEAGVENEILKQEQQLQVGRGSRGDVTILPTLVINNVQYRGKLERSAVLKAICAGFKETTEPSVCLSADVETNECLERNGGCWQDKRANITACKDTFRGRVCECPIVKGVQYRGDGYISCEAFGPARCMINNGGCWSETKDGSTFSACTENQLRGCQCPQGFRGDGHKCEVQRGSSLHKGARCLHREKRVALREVCHLPGPGSHDGCRRSWIYSTNIGSGHTWTRRSCHSTCRLTISMAMKFLVRHNHCDEAQHHKQR
;
A
#
# COMPACT_ATOMS: atom_id res chain seq x y z
N MET A 1 16.65 -25.94 15.89
CA MET A 1 16.96 -25.10 14.72
C MET A 1 15.81 -25.22 13.73
N LEU A 2 14.96 -24.20 13.63
CA LEU A 2 13.93 -24.10 12.59
C LEU A 2 14.52 -23.26 11.45
N VAL A 3 14.80 -23.91 10.33
CA VAL A 3 15.26 -23.24 9.10
C VAL A 3 14.03 -22.61 8.45
N LEU A 4 13.92 -21.29 8.56
CA LEU A 4 12.98 -20.47 7.80
C LEU A 4 13.44 -20.43 6.34
N GLY A 5 12.98 -21.37 5.53
CA GLY A 5 13.10 -21.31 4.07
C GLY A 5 12.17 -20.23 3.53
N GLY A 6 12.68 -19.01 3.39
CA GLY A 6 12.00 -17.96 2.64
C GLY A 6 11.91 -18.36 1.17
N VAL A 7 10.72 -18.77 0.72
CA VAL A 7 10.44 -18.94 -0.71
C VAL A 7 10.35 -17.55 -1.33
N SER A 8 11.46 -17.10 -1.91
CA SER A 8 11.49 -15.92 -2.78
C SER A 8 10.72 -16.27 -4.06
N ALA A 9 9.48 -15.81 -4.15
CA ALA A 9 8.79 -15.74 -5.44
C ALA A 9 9.51 -14.68 -6.28
N ARG A 10 10.46 -15.12 -7.11
CA ARG A 10 11.06 -14.28 -8.15
C ARG A 10 10.03 -14.11 -9.25
N PHE A 11 9.35 -12.97 -9.27
CA PHE A 11 8.69 -12.48 -10.48
C PHE A 11 9.81 -12.15 -11.48
N VAL A 12 9.81 -12.86 -12.60
CA VAL A 12 10.76 -12.65 -13.69
C VAL A 12 10.30 -11.40 -14.44
N VAL A 13 10.93 -10.26 -14.15
CA VAL A 13 10.95 -9.15 -15.11
C VAL A 13 11.66 -9.70 -16.34
N GLU A 14 10.99 -9.71 -17.51
CA GLU A 14 11.59 -10.26 -18.72
C GLU A 14 12.73 -9.35 -19.20
N LYS A 15 13.95 -9.85 -19.01
CA LYS A 15 15.21 -9.13 -19.19
C LYS A 15 15.85 -9.35 -20.57
N ASN A 16 15.09 -9.66 -21.64
CA ASN A 16 15.72 -10.11 -22.91
C ASN A 16 14.98 -9.68 -24.19
N SER A 17 14.46 -8.45 -24.23
CA SER A 17 13.71 -7.91 -25.38
C SER A 17 14.58 -7.53 -26.59
N ILE A 18 15.90 -7.35 -26.40
CA ILE A 18 16.82 -6.89 -27.45
C ILE A 18 17.91 -7.94 -27.70
N ARG A 19 18.16 -8.25 -28.97
CA ARG A 19 19.25 -9.13 -29.40
C ARG A 19 20.10 -8.46 -30.46
N VAL A 20 21.39 -8.32 -30.22
CA VAL A 20 22.35 -7.89 -31.24
C VAL A 20 22.69 -9.07 -32.14
N LEU A 21 22.53 -8.90 -33.45
CA LEU A 21 22.82 -9.89 -34.48
C LEU A 21 24.19 -9.65 -35.15
N SER A 22 24.61 -8.40 -35.24
CA SER A 22 25.88 -7.92 -35.79
C SER A 22 26.29 -6.65 -35.05
N PRO A 23 27.59 -6.40 -34.81
CA PRO A 23 28.78 -7.22 -35.11
C PRO A 23 28.88 -8.47 -34.21
N LEU A 24 29.74 -9.44 -34.58
CA LEU A 24 29.99 -10.65 -33.79
C LEU A 24 30.51 -10.36 -32.37
N SER A 25 31.26 -9.26 -32.20
CA SER A 25 31.84 -8.81 -30.93
C SER A 25 30.78 -8.41 -29.89
N LEU A 26 29.63 -7.91 -30.35
CA LEU A 26 28.53 -7.46 -29.49
C LEU A 26 27.33 -8.41 -29.52
N ARG A 27 27.46 -9.56 -30.19
CA ARG A 27 26.35 -10.48 -30.40
C ARG A 27 25.90 -11.09 -29.08
N GLY A 28 24.69 -10.77 -28.66
CA GLY A 28 24.16 -11.20 -27.37
C GLY A 28 22.69 -10.85 -27.19
N LYS A 29 22.11 -11.32 -26.09
CA LYS A 29 20.83 -10.82 -25.58
C LYS A 29 21.14 -9.73 -24.56
N HIS A 30 20.33 -8.69 -24.55
CA HIS A 30 20.47 -7.55 -23.67
C HIS A 30 19.10 -7.17 -23.10
N ASP A 31 19.13 -6.69 -21.87
CA ASP A 31 17.96 -6.17 -21.17
C ASP A 31 17.50 -4.88 -21.86
N GLY A 32 16.19 -4.73 -22.02
CA GLY A 32 15.56 -3.52 -22.55
C GLY A 32 14.14 -3.40 -22.04
N SER A 33 13.74 -2.19 -21.62
CA SER A 33 12.38 -1.92 -21.22
C SER A 33 11.59 -1.38 -22.40
N ILE A 34 10.76 -2.25 -22.98
CA ILE A 34 9.88 -1.87 -24.09
C ILE A 34 8.85 -0.84 -23.60
N GLY A 35 8.66 0.24 -24.36
CA GLY A 35 7.70 1.31 -24.04
C GLY A 35 6.25 0.86 -24.15
N ASN A 36 5.34 1.47 -23.41
CA ASN A 36 3.90 1.17 -23.45
C ASN A 36 3.14 1.87 -24.59
N PHE A 37 3.84 2.53 -25.52
CA PHE A 37 3.29 3.27 -26.65
C PHE A 37 4.04 2.91 -27.95
N GLY A 38 3.37 3.07 -29.09
CA GLY A 38 3.96 2.81 -30.41
C GLY A 38 4.06 1.33 -30.81
N ILE A 39 3.60 0.40 -29.99
CA ILE A 39 3.65 -1.04 -30.30
C ILE A 39 2.36 -1.45 -31.03
N PRO A 40 2.44 -2.14 -32.17
CA PRO A 40 1.27 -2.71 -32.83
C PRO A 40 0.51 -3.67 -31.89
N ASP A 41 -0.82 -3.75 -32.00
CA ASP A 41 -1.69 -4.62 -31.19
C ASP A 41 -1.42 -6.14 -31.33
N TYR A 42 -0.36 -6.53 -32.03
CA TYR A 42 0.08 -7.91 -32.23
C TYR A 42 1.56 -8.09 -31.86
N GLY A 43 1.86 -9.23 -31.25
CA GLY A 43 3.23 -9.65 -30.97
C GLY A 43 4.05 -9.79 -32.24
N GLY A 44 5.23 -9.18 -32.25
CA GLY A 44 6.10 -9.14 -33.41
C GLY A 44 7.56 -8.90 -33.06
N PHE A 45 8.38 -8.86 -34.09
CA PHE A 45 9.77 -8.45 -33.95
C PHE A 45 10.17 -7.62 -35.16
N ILE A 46 11.12 -6.72 -34.95
CA ILE A 46 11.78 -5.99 -36.03
C ILE A 46 13.27 -6.30 -35.99
N ILE A 47 13.83 -6.57 -37.16
CA ILE A 47 15.27 -6.64 -37.35
C ILE A 47 15.66 -5.41 -38.15
N GLY A 48 16.49 -4.55 -37.58
CA GLY A 48 16.91 -3.32 -38.24
C GLY A 48 18.34 -2.93 -37.90
N SER A 49 18.90 -2.04 -38.71
CA SER A 49 20.23 -1.49 -38.48
C SER A 49 20.12 -0.27 -37.58
N VAL A 50 20.97 -0.20 -36.56
CA VAL A 50 20.98 0.90 -35.59
C VAL A 50 21.63 2.13 -36.23
N VAL A 51 20.97 3.28 -36.10
CA VAL A 51 21.46 4.58 -36.56
C VAL A 51 21.49 5.54 -35.38
N TYR A 52 22.62 6.18 -35.15
CA TYR A 52 22.77 7.24 -34.17
C TYR A 52 22.93 8.58 -34.89
N PRO A 53 22.07 9.58 -34.63
CA PRO A 53 22.11 10.85 -35.37
C PRO A 53 23.25 11.77 -34.86
N ASP A 54 23.99 12.38 -35.79
CA ASP A 54 25.08 13.32 -35.47
C ASP A 54 24.56 14.65 -34.87
N LYS A 55 23.31 15.01 -35.18
CA LYS A 55 22.61 16.20 -34.67
C LYS A 55 21.24 15.81 -34.15
N GLY A 56 20.84 16.38 -33.01
CA GLY A 56 19.54 16.09 -32.41
C GLY A 56 19.46 14.72 -31.73
N ALA A 57 20.56 14.21 -31.17
CA ALA A 57 20.60 12.93 -30.45
C ALA A 57 19.59 12.82 -29.30
N ASN A 58 19.15 13.96 -28.74
CA ASN A 58 18.11 13.98 -27.72
C ASN A 58 16.69 13.81 -28.31
N GLY A 59 16.47 13.94 -29.62
CA GLY A 59 15.16 13.75 -30.27
C GLY A 59 14.05 14.71 -29.81
N CYS A 60 14.40 15.80 -29.13
CA CYS A 60 13.43 16.75 -28.58
C CYS A 60 12.92 17.77 -29.59
N GLU A 61 13.63 17.95 -30.70
CA GLU A 61 13.21 18.76 -31.84
C GLU A 61 12.91 17.85 -33.04
N PRO A 62 12.02 18.26 -33.96
CA PRO A 62 11.78 17.56 -35.21
C PRO A 62 13.08 17.44 -36.03
N PHE A 63 13.28 16.29 -36.68
CA PHE A 63 14.40 16.13 -37.61
C PHE A 63 14.01 16.64 -39.01
N ASP A 64 14.98 17.23 -39.71
CA ASP A 64 14.76 17.75 -41.06
C ASP A 64 14.57 16.61 -42.09
N GLY A 65 13.37 16.54 -42.67
CA GLY A 65 13.04 15.58 -43.72
C GLY A 65 12.87 14.14 -43.22
N LEU A 66 13.37 13.17 -43.97
CA LEU A 66 13.26 11.73 -43.65
C LEU A 66 14.63 11.06 -43.53
N PRO A 67 15.50 11.52 -42.60
CA PRO A 67 16.89 11.05 -42.48
C PRO A 67 16.99 9.57 -42.09
N PHE A 68 15.96 9.03 -41.44
CA PHE A 68 15.94 7.64 -40.97
C PHE A 68 15.15 6.71 -41.88
N LYS A 69 14.61 7.21 -43.00
CA LYS A 69 13.97 6.35 -43.99
C LYS A 69 15.05 5.50 -44.67
N SER A 70 15.08 4.22 -44.32
CA SER A 70 16.07 3.30 -44.85
C SER A 70 15.98 3.18 -46.37
N LYS A 71 17.14 3.25 -47.03
CA LYS A 71 17.32 2.94 -48.46
C LYS A 71 17.68 1.46 -48.69
N SER A 72 17.83 0.69 -47.62
CA SER A 72 18.18 -0.72 -47.62
C SER A 72 16.95 -1.56 -47.24
N PRO A 73 16.95 -2.88 -47.49
CA PRO A 73 15.87 -3.76 -47.06
C PRO A 73 15.74 -3.86 -45.53
N ARG A 74 16.74 -3.41 -44.75
CA ARG A 74 16.67 -3.37 -43.30
C ARG A 74 16.11 -2.02 -42.84
N PRO A 75 15.04 -2.00 -42.03
CA PRO A 75 14.55 -0.76 -41.43
C PRO A 75 15.59 -0.13 -40.50
N SER A 76 15.49 1.17 -40.29
CA SER A 76 16.38 1.91 -39.39
C SER A 76 15.82 1.94 -37.97
N VAL A 77 16.64 1.50 -37.01
CA VAL A 77 16.37 1.60 -35.57
C VAL A 77 17.16 2.79 -35.04
N VAL A 78 16.49 3.84 -34.59
CA VAL A 78 17.17 5.08 -34.18
C VAL A 78 17.56 5.00 -32.71
N LEU A 79 18.82 5.25 -32.39
CA LEU A 79 19.34 5.36 -31.03
C LEU A 79 19.33 6.82 -30.60
N LEU A 80 18.61 7.14 -29.52
CA LEU A 80 18.47 8.50 -28.96
C LEU A 80 18.88 8.54 -27.49
N ASP A 81 19.33 9.71 -27.04
CA ASP A 81 19.75 9.92 -25.65
C ASP A 81 18.58 10.32 -24.74
N ARG A 82 18.56 9.79 -23.52
CA ARG A 82 17.63 10.23 -22.46
C ARG A 82 18.00 11.64 -21.98
N GLY A 83 16.98 12.49 -21.79
CA GLY A 83 17.13 13.87 -21.29
C GLY A 83 16.29 14.89 -22.06
N GLU A 84 16.18 16.12 -21.54
CA GLU A 84 15.55 17.32 -22.12
C GLU A 84 14.03 17.27 -22.39
N CYS A 85 13.49 16.14 -22.80
CA CYS A 85 12.07 15.94 -23.11
C CYS A 85 11.60 14.51 -22.85
N TYR A 86 10.30 14.30 -22.94
CA TYR A 86 9.64 13.03 -22.67
C TYR A 86 9.90 11.96 -23.74
N PHE A 87 9.90 10.69 -23.33
CA PHE A 87 10.16 9.55 -24.22
C PHE A 87 9.22 9.50 -25.43
N ALA A 88 7.92 9.73 -25.19
CA ALA A 88 6.90 9.76 -26.24
C ALA A 88 7.22 10.80 -27.34
N LEU A 89 7.69 11.99 -26.96
CA LEU A 89 8.04 13.04 -27.92
C LEU A 89 9.23 12.64 -28.80
N LYS A 90 10.25 12.00 -28.19
CA LYS A 90 11.42 11.47 -28.92
C LYS A 90 11.02 10.46 -29.98
N VAL A 91 10.15 9.52 -29.59
CA VAL A 91 9.64 8.47 -30.48
C VAL A 91 8.78 9.06 -31.58
N TRP A 92 7.95 10.05 -31.26
CA TRP A 92 7.15 10.78 -32.25
C TRP A 92 8.02 11.47 -33.30
N HIS A 93 9.03 12.25 -32.90
CA HIS A 93 9.92 12.93 -33.85
C HIS A 93 10.72 11.95 -34.70
N ALA A 94 11.22 10.86 -34.11
CA ALA A 94 11.91 9.81 -34.85
C ALA A 94 10.99 9.13 -35.87
N GLN A 95 9.74 8.85 -35.51
CA GLN A 95 8.74 8.29 -36.42
C GLN A 95 8.48 9.21 -37.62
N GLN A 96 8.26 10.51 -37.36
CA GLN A 96 8.06 11.50 -38.43
C GLN A 96 9.27 11.60 -39.36
N ALA A 97 10.47 11.35 -38.83
CA ALA A 97 11.73 11.32 -39.57
C ALA A 97 12.01 9.99 -40.30
N GLY A 98 11.06 9.04 -40.28
CA GLY A 98 11.11 7.78 -41.02
C GLY A 98 11.75 6.61 -40.27
N ALA A 99 11.94 6.71 -38.96
CA ALA A 99 12.41 5.60 -38.13
C ALA A 99 11.36 4.47 -38.09
N ALA A 100 11.84 3.23 -37.94
CA ALA A 100 10.97 2.06 -37.83
C ALA A 100 10.91 1.49 -36.40
N ALA A 101 11.87 1.85 -35.56
CA ALA A 101 11.90 1.59 -34.12
C ALA A 101 12.86 2.55 -33.44
N VAL A 102 12.74 2.72 -32.13
CA VAL A 102 13.58 3.63 -31.34
C VAL A 102 14.18 2.93 -30.14
N LEU A 103 15.49 3.08 -29.92
CA LEU A 103 16.15 2.75 -28.68
C LEU A 103 16.48 4.04 -27.95
N VAL A 104 16.07 4.16 -26.69
CA VAL A 104 16.45 5.30 -25.84
C VAL A 104 17.54 4.85 -24.89
N ALA A 105 18.69 5.49 -24.95
CA ALA A 105 19.83 5.23 -24.09
C ALA A 105 19.66 5.93 -22.76
N ASP A 106 19.72 5.17 -21.67
CA ASP A 106 19.71 5.74 -20.34
C ASP A 106 21.01 6.51 -20.04
N SER A 107 20.88 7.74 -19.53
CA SER A 107 22.01 8.56 -19.09
C SER A 107 22.47 8.21 -17.66
N ILE A 108 21.61 7.56 -16.88
CA ILE A 108 21.82 7.20 -15.47
C ILE A 108 22.09 5.70 -15.38
N ASP A 109 23.05 5.31 -14.55
CA ASP A 109 23.31 3.89 -14.25
C ASP A 109 22.32 3.42 -13.17
N GLU A 110 21.08 3.19 -13.59
CA GLU A 110 19.98 2.75 -12.73
C GLU A 110 19.26 1.53 -13.34
N PRO A 111 18.51 0.73 -12.54
CA PRO A 111 17.69 -0.33 -13.08
C PRO A 111 16.70 0.22 -14.12
N LEU A 112 16.60 -0.42 -15.28
CA LEU A 112 15.68 -0.03 -16.35
C LEU A 112 14.30 0.35 -15.82
N ILE A 113 13.88 1.58 -16.14
CA ILE A 113 12.54 2.10 -15.87
C ILE A 113 11.63 1.85 -17.07
N THR A 114 10.32 1.82 -16.84
CA THR A 114 9.35 1.81 -17.94
C THR A 114 9.29 3.21 -18.57
N MET A 115 9.38 3.26 -19.91
CA MET A 115 9.13 4.49 -20.65
C MET A 115 7.64 4.77 -20.62
N ASP A 116 7.21 5.69 -19.75
CA ASP A 116 5.83 6.16 -19.70
C ASP A 116 5.69 7.51 -20.40
N SER A 117 4.55 7.76 -21.04
CA SER A 117 4.18 9.09 -21.53
C SER A 117 3.61 9.91 -20.37
N PRO A 118 3.96 11.19 -20.20
CA PRO A 118 3.30 12.02 -19.19
C PRO A 118 1.87 12.29 -19.66
N GLU A 119 0.90 11.80 -18.90
CA GLU A 119 -0.52 12.04 -19.12
C GLU A 119 -0.96 13.46 -18.69
N GLU A 120 -0.02 14.33 -18.26
CA GLU A 120 -0.29 15.64 -17.63
C GLU A 120 -0.05 16.87 -18.51
N SER A 121 0.01 16.74 -19.84
CA SER A 121 -0.09 17.91 -20.72
C SER A 121 -1.10 17.66 -21.83
N SER A 122 -1.97 18.64 -22.10
CA SER A 122 -2.99 18.60 -23.15
C SER A 122 -2.42 18.25 -24.53
N ASP A 123 -1.14 18.51 -24.73
CA ASP A 123 -0.43 18.34 -26.00
C ASP A 123 0.09 16.89 -26.17
N ALA A 124 0.30 16.15 -25.08
CA ALA A 124 0.82 14.77 -25.12
C ALA A 124 -0.18 13.75 -25.68
N ASN A 125 -1.48 13.97 -25.47
CA ASN A 125 -2.52 13.05 -25.94
C ASN A 125 -2.67 13.04 -27.47
N GLU A 126 -2.29 14.09 -28.19
CA GLU A 126 -2.53 14.18 -29.64
C GLU A 126 -1.60 13.28 -30.48
N TYR A 127 -0.37 13.04 -30.00
CA TYR A 127 0.62 12.25 -30.73
C TYR A 127 0.83 10.83 -30.21
N VAL A 128 0.49 10.54 -28.94
CA VAL A 128 0.59 9.17 -28.38
C VAL A 128 -0.32 8.17 -29.10
N GLU A 129 -1.54 8.58 -29.48
CA GLU A 129 -2.46 7.73 -30.27
C GLU A 129 -2.02 7.52 -31.73
N LYS A 130 -1.14 8.37 -32.25
CA LYS A 130 -0.64 8.32 -33.64
C LYS A 130 0.73 7.63 -33.77
N MET A 131 1.32 7.20 -32.66
CA MET A 131 2.57 6.45 -32.66
C MET A 131 2.34 4.98 -32.97
N GLY A 132 3.12 4.42 -33.90
CA GLY A 132 3.03 3.03 -34.35
C GLY A 132 4.39 2.36 -34.58
N ILE A 133 5.48 2.93 -34.03
CA ILE A 133 6.80 2.30 -34.02
C ILE A 133 7.21 1.85 -32.61
N PRO A 134 7.74 0.62 -32.46
CA PRO A 134 8.14 0.10 -31.16
C PRO A 134 9.34 0.87 -30.61
N SER A 135 9.37 1.03 -29.29
CA SER A 135 10.46 1.69 -28.59
C SER A 135 10.95 0.88 -27.38
N ALA A 136 12.24 0.98 -27.05
CA ALA A 136 12.77 0.39 -25.81
C ALA A 136 13.83 1.28 -25.15
N LEU A 137 13.80 1.37 -23.81
CA LEU A 137 14.87 1.93 -23.00
C LEU A 137 15.97 0.89 -22.80
N ILE A 138 17.21 1.30 -22.98
CA ILE A 138 18.39 0.45 -22.82
C ILE A 138 19.33 0.99 -21.75
N GLU A 139 20.06 0.08 -21.11
CA GLU A 139 21.03 0.43 -20.07
C GLU A 139 22.20 1.24 -20.65
N LYS A 140 22.74 2.14 -19.82
CA LYS A 140 23.91 2.95 -20.14
C LYS A 140 25.12 2.13 -20.57
N SER A 141 25.33 0.98 -19.93
CA SER A 141 26.42 0.06 -20.25
C SER A 141 26.29 -0.51 -21.67
N PHE A 142 25.07 -0.83 -22.10
CA PHE A 142 24.78 -1.36 -23.42
C PHE A 142 24.84 -0.27 -24.50
N ASP A 143 24.31 0.93 -24.21
CA ASP A 143 24.45 2.11 -25.08
C ASP A 143 25.91 2.42 -25.42
N GLY A 144 26.79 2.42 -24.42
CA GLY A 144 28.23 2.66 -24.61
C GLY A 144 28.85 1.73 -25.65
N ASN A 145 28.50 0.43 -25.62
CA ASN A 145 28.96 -0.57 -26.57
C ASN A 145 28.41 -0.32 -27.98
N LEU A 146 27.11 0.01 -28.11
CA LEU A 146 26.49 0.31 -29.41
C LEU A 146 27.13 1.53 -30.07
N LYS A 147 27.30 2.64 -29.32
CA LYS A 147 27.94 3.85 -29.81
C LYS A 147 29.39 3.63 -30.20
N GLU A 148 30.14 2.79 -29.47
CA GLU A 148 31.51 2.45 -29.85
C GLU A 148 31.58 1.71 -31.20
N ALA A 149 30.70 0.73 -31.41
CA ALA A 149 30.64 0.00 -32.69
C ALA A 149 30.21 0.92 -33.84
N LEU A 150 29.24 1.81 -33.62
CA LEU A 150 28.81 2.78 -34.62
C LEU A 150 29.93 3.77 -35.00
N LYS A 151 30.74 4.22 -34.02
CA LYS A 151 31.94 5.05 -34.28
C LYS A 151 32.98 4.33 -35.13
N LYS A 152 33.10 3.01 -34.98
CA LYS A 152 33.96 2.15 -35.82
C LYS A 152 33.39 1.90 -37.22
N ARG A 153 32.22 2.46 -37.54
CA ARG A 153 31.45 2.24 -38.78
C ARG A 153 31.08 0.77 -38.99
N GLU A 154 30.89 0.02 -37.91
CA GLU A 154 30.38 -1.35 -37.98
C GLU A 154 28.85 -1.33 -38.20
N ASP A 155 28.34 -2.27 -39.01
CA ASP A 155 26.88 -2.44 -39.19
C ASP A 155 26.31 -3.14 -37.95
N VAL A 156 25.73 -2.33 -37.06
CA VAL A 156 25.08 -2.80 -35.83
C VAL A 156 23.64 -3.17 -36.15
N VAL A 157 23.31 -4.45 -36.04
CA VAL A 157 22.00 -4.99 -36.39
C VAL A 157 21.36 -5.54 -35.14
N VAL A 158 20.17 -5.05 -34.81
CA VAL A 158 19.43 -5.49 -33.63
C VAL A 158 18.11 -6.13 -34.03
N LYS A 159 17.72 -7.13 -33.25
CA LYS A 159 16.36 -7.68 -33.22
C LYS A 159 15.70 -7.15 -31.95
N LEU A 160 14.70 -6.31 -32.10
CA LEU A 160 13.78 -5.95 -31.02
C LEU A 160 12.58 -6.89 -31.12
N ASP A 161 12.30 -7.64 -30.05
CA ASP A 161 11.31 -8.71 -30.02
C ASP A 161 10.30 -8.41 -28.92
N TRP A 162 9.06 -8.07 -29.32
CA TRP A 162 7.95 -7.78 -28.40
C TRP A 162 6.87 -8.86 -28.46
N ARG A 163 7.19 -10.04 -29.02
CA ARG A 163 6.26 -11.19 -29.08
C ARG A 163 5.80 -11.65 -27.71
N GLU A 164 6.67 -11.63 -26.72
CA GLU A 164 6.33 -12.01 -25.33
C GLU A 164 5.77 -10.81 -24.54
N SER A 165 5.95 -9.58 -25.05
CA SER A 165 5.44 -8.34 -24.45
C SER A 165 4.02 -7.99 -24.90
N MET A 166 3.52 -8.63 -25.96
CA MET A 166 2.15 -8.53 -26.47
C MET A 166 1.58 -9.94 -26.59
N PRO A 167 0.46 -10.29 -25.92
CA PRO A 167 -0.16 -11.57 -26.19
C PRO A 167 -0.57 -11.63 -27.64
N HIS A 168 -0.39 -12.80 -28.22
CA HIS A 168 -0.75 -13.07 -29.59
C HIS A 168 -2.27 -13.03 -29.74
N PRO A 169 -2.86 -12.07 -30.47
CA PRO A 169 -4.13 -12.32 -31.11
C PRO A 169 -3.79 -13.08 -32.39
N ASP A 170 -3.36 -14.34 -32.25
CA ASP A 170 -3.24 -15.19 -33.42
C ASP A 170 -4.65 -15.30 -33.99
N GLN A 171 -4.83 -14.86 -35.24
CA GLN A 171 -6.03 -15.12 -36.04
C GLN A 171 -6.15 -16.62 -36.39
N ARG A 172 -5.85 -17.51 -35.44
CA ARG A 172 -6.21 -18.92 -35.47
C ARG A 172 -7.32 -19.12 -34.48
N VAL A 173 -8.51 -19.34 -35.01
CA VAL A 173 -9.69 -19.79 -34.28
C VAL A 173 -9.28 -20.95 -33.36
N GLU A 174 -9.19 -20.68 -32.06
CA GLU A 174 -8.98 -21.70 -31.03
C GLU A 174 -10.20 -22.62 -30.99
N LEU A 175 -10.16 -23.70 -31.75
CA LEU A 175 -11.18 -24.74 -31.75
C LEU A 175 -10.90 -25.77 -30.64
N ALA A 176 -10.99 -25.32 -29.39
CA ALA A 176 -11.34 -26.19 -28.27
C ALA A 176 -12.74 -25.78 -27.78
N LYS A 177 -13.76 -26.16 -28.55
CA LYS A 177 -15.16 -25.79 -28.30
C LYS A 177 -15.64 -26.31 -26.94
N THR A 178 -15.69 -25.40 -25.96
CA THR A 178 -16.93 -25.18 -25.19
C THR A 178 -17.77 -24.08 -25.86
N ARG A 179 -17.83 -24.10 -27.20
CA ARG A 179 -18.59 -23.21 -28.12
C ARG A 179 -18.49 -21.67 -27.93
N ARG A 180 -18.00 -21.09 -26.82
CA ARG A 180 -18.02 -19.64 -26.55
C ARG A 180 -16.81 -19.03 -25.83
N TYR A 181 -16.11 -19.78 -25.00
CA TYR A 181 -14.96 -19.27 -24.23
C TYR A 181 -13.72 -20.07 -24.57
N CYS A 182 -12.57 -19.39 -24.67
CA CYS A 182 -11.30 -19.99 -25.01
C CYS A 182 -10.18 -19.45 -24.12
N ALA A 183 -9.09 -20.20 -24.08
CA ALA A 183 -7.85 -19.83 -23.44
C ALA A 183 -6.74 -20.57 -24.21
N SER A 184 -5.58 -19.95 -24.32
CA SER A 184 -4.46 -20.54 -25.02
C SER A 184 -4.00 -21.83 -24.35
N ASP A 185 -3.55 -22.78 -25.18
CA ASP A 185 -3.03 -24.04 -24.69
C ASP A 185 -1.76 -23.79 -23.84
N PRO A 186 -1.74 -24.20 -22.55
CA PRO A 186 -0.62 -23.93 -21.66
C PRO A 186 0.70 -24.56 -22.10
N GLU A 187 0.64 -25.67 -22.84
CA GLU A 187 1.81 -26.45 -23.25
C GLU A 187 2.18 -26.19 -24.71
N GLN A 188 1.37 -25.39 -25.44
CA GLN A 188 1.51 -25.11 -26.87
C GLN A 188 1.59 -26.38 -27.74
N ASP A 189 1.15 -27.52 -27.19
CA ASP A 189 1.10 -28.82 -27.83
C ASP A 189 -0.36 -29.31 -27.87
N PHE A 190 -0.93 -29.32 -29.07
CA PHE A 190 -2.35 -29.63 -29.27
C PHE A 190 -2.66 -31.14 -29.25
N GLY A 191 -1.64 -32.01 -29.16
CA GLY A 191 -1.78 -33.46 -29.24
C GLY A 191 -1.73 -34.18 -27.89
N GLU A 192 -1.01 -33.62 -26.90
CA GLU A 192 -0.83 -34.20 -25.58
C GLU A 192 -0.87 -33.11 -24.50
N GLY A 193 -1.45 -33.42 -23.33
CA GLY A 193 -1.39 -32.53 -22.18
C GLY A 193 -2.70 -31.80 -21.85
N TYR A 194 -2.59 -30.62 -21.25
CA TYR A 194 -3.72 -29.80 -20.82
C TYR A 194 -4.24 -28.91 -21.93
N GLN A 195 -5.56 -28.84 -22.08
CA GLN A 195 -6.17 -28.01 -23.11
C GLN A 195 -6.60 -26.65 -22.55
N GLY A 196 -6.76 -25.66 -23.41
CA GLY A 196 -7.34 -24.36 -23.06
C GLY A 196 -8.66 -24.44 -22.29
N LYS A 197 -9.51 -25.45 -22.57
CA LYS A 197 -10.76 -25.67 -21.82
C LYS A 197 -10.53 -25.95 -20.33
N ASP A 198 -9.43 -26.62 -19.97
CA ASP A 198 -9.12 -26.95 -18.59
C ASP A 198 -8.79 -25.67 -17.81
N VAL A 199 -8.10 -24.72 -18.47
CA VAL A 199 -7.83 -23.37 -17.97
C VAL A 199 -9.13 -22.60 -17.76
N VAL A 200 -10.02 -22.58 -18.74
CA VAL A 200 -11.33 -21.92 -18.64
C VAL A 200 -12.13 -22.50 -17.46
N PHE A 201 -12.10 -23.82 -17.26
CA PHE A 201 -12.84 -24.48 -16.17
C PHE A 201 -12.28 -24.17 -14.78
N GLU A 202 -10.96 -24.03 -14.65
CA GLU A 202 -10.36 -23.58 -13.39
C GLU A 202 -10.57 -22.08 -13.17
N ASN A 203 -10.52 -21.24 -14.21
CA ASN A 203 -10.85 -19.81 -14.09
C ASN A 203 -12.28 -19.61 -13.58
N LEU A 204 -13.26 -20.32 -14.17
CA LEU A 204 -14.64 -20.32 -13.68
C LEU A 204 -14.73 -20.81 -12.22
N ARG A 205 -13.95 -21.82 -11.84
CA ARG A 205 -13.89 -22.32 -10.47
C ARG A 205 -13.35 -21.27 -9.50
N GLN A 206 -12.27 -20.59 -9.85
CA GLN A 206 -11.69 -19.50 -9.04
C GLN A 206 -12.66 -18.35 -8.86
N LEU A 207 -13.38 -17.96 -9.91
CA LEU A 207 -14.44 -16.94 -9.83
C LEU A 207 -15.58 -17.37 -8.90
N CYS A 208 -16.00 -18.63 -8.96
CA CYS A 208 -17.00 -19.18 -8.06
C CYS A 208 -16.51 -19.28 -6.61
N VAL A 209 -15.24 -19.67 -6.38
CA VAL A 209 -14.62 -19.65 -5.05
C VAL A 209 -14.63 -18.23 -4.50
N HIS A 210 -14.24 -17.22 -5.31
CA HIS A 210 -14.25 -15.82 -4.91
C HIS A 210 -15.64 -15.35 -4.50
N ARG A 211 -16.66 -15.64 -5.32
CA ARG A 211 -18.05 -15.28 -5.04
C ARG A 211 -18.55 -15.90 -3.73
N VAL A 212 -18.33 -17.21 -3.55
CA VAL A 212 -18.76 -17.93 -2.34
C VAL A 212 -17.99 -17.47 -1.11
N ALA A 213 -16.69 -17.18 -1.23
CA ALA A 213 -15.86 -16.64 -0.15
C ALA A 213 -16.38 -15.28 0.34
N ASN A 214 -16.83 -14.41 -0.58
CA ASN A 214 -17.49 -13.15 -0.24
C ASN A 214 -18.84 -13.38 0.47
N GLU A 215 -19.67 -14.29 -0.01
CA GLU A 215 -20.97 -14.62 0.61
C GLU A 215 -20.83 -15.11 2.06
N ILE A 216 -19.76 -15.86 2.38
CA ILE A 216 -19.49 -16.34 3.74
C ILE A 216 -18.68 -15.33 4.59
N LYS A 217 -18.48 -14.09 4.10
CA LYS A 217 -17.72 -13.02 4.77
C LYS A 217 -16.25 -13.38 5.08
N ARG A 218 -15.63 -14.22 4.25
CA ARG A 218 -14.21 -14.60 4.36
C ARG A 218 -13.50 -14.43 3.00
N PRO A 219 -13.49 -13.21 2.41
CA PRO A 219 -12.95 -12.98 1.06
C PRO A 219 -11.47 -13.34 0.90
N TRP A 220 -10.66 -13.21 1.96
CA TRP A 220 -9.23 -13.50 1.91
C TRP A 220 -8.90 -14.97 1.59
N ILE A 221 -9.81 -15.92 1.84
CA ILE A 221 -9.60 -17.35 1.54
C ILE A 221 -9.45 -17.60 0.05
N TRP A 222 -9.98 -16.73 -0.80
CA TRP A 222 -9.75 -16.85 -2.23
C TRP A 222 -8.25 -16.78 -2.55
N TRP A 223 -7.49 -15.91 -1.88
CA TRP A 223 -6.03 -15.85 -2.02
C TRP A 223 -5.35 -17.15 -1.55
N ASP A 224 -5.83 -17.73 -0.46
CA ASP A 224 -5.34 -19.04 0.02
C ASP A 224 -5.63 -20.15 -1.00
N TYR A 225 -6.83 -20.15 -1.60
CA TYR A 225 -7.22 -21.11 -2.63
C TYR A 225 -6.33 -21.02 -3.86
N VAL A 226 -6.17 -19.81 -4.43
CA VAL A 226 -5.34 -19.61 -5.64
C VAL A 226 -3.89 -20.01 -5.36
N THR A 227 -3.36 -19.61 -4.20
CA THR A 227 -2.00 -19.96 -3.78
C THR A 227 -1.82 -21.47 -3.61
N TYR A 228 -2.73 -22.14 -2.89
CA TYR A 228 -2.63 -23.57 -2.65
C TYR A 228 -2.90 -24.39 -3.91
N PHE A 229 -3.79 -23.92 -4.79
CA PHE A 229 -4.03 -24.54 -6.08
C PHE A 229 -2.78 -24.46 -6.96
N HIS A 230 -2.16 -23.28 -7.07
CA HIS A 230 -0.92 -23.11 -7.83
C HIS A 230 0.20 -24.05 -7.32
N ILE A 231 0.35 -24.16 -6.00
CA ILE A 231 1.38 -25.01 -5.39
C ILE A 231 1.08 -26.51 -5.55
N ARG A 232 -0.18 -26.93 -5.34
CA ARG A 232 -0.55 -28.37 -5.23
C ARG A 232 -1.08 -28.99 -6.52
N CYS A 233 -1.58 -28.18 -7.44
CA CYS A 233 -2.24 -28.61 -8.67
C CYS A 233 -1.44 -28.19 -9.91
N SER A 234 -0.12 -28.41 -9.85
CA SER A 234 0.82 -28.06 -10.91
C SER A 234 0.53 -28.81 -12.21
N MET A 235 0.50 -28.08 -13.34
CA MET A 235 0.45 -28.68 -14.67
C MET A 235 1.70 -29.54 -14.95
N LYS A 236 2.88 -29.11 -14.50
CA LYS A 236 4.14 -29.85 -14.64
C LYS A 236 4.08 -31.24 -13.98
N GLU A 237 3.36 -31.36 -12.87
CA GLU A 237 3.16 -32.63 -12.17
C GLU A 237 1.96 -33.43 -12.69
N LYS A 238 1.29 -32.96 -13.75
CA LYS A 238 0.04 -33.53 -14.26
C LYS A 238 -1.07 -33.59 -13.21
N ARG A 239 -1.15 -32.57 -12.35
CA ARG A 239 -2.12 -32.46 -11.25
C ARG A 239 -3.15 -31.34 -11.43
N TYR A 240 -3.15 -30.66 -12.57
CA TYR A 240 -4.12 -29.61 -12.88
C TYR A 240 -5.48 -30.23 -13.20
N SER A 241 -6.26 -30.56 -12.17
CA SER A 241 -7.51 -31.32 -12.32
C SER A 241 -8.59 -30.89 -11.34
N LYS A 242 -9.85 -31.19 -11.69
CA LYS A 242 -11.01 -31.00 -10.81
C LYS A 242 -10.86 -31.69 -9.45
N GLN A 243 -10.20 -32.85 -9.42
CA GLN A 243 -9.97 -33.61 -8.19
C GLN A 243 -8.98 -32.89 -7.28
N CYS A 244 -7.89 -32.36 -7.85
CA CYS A 244 -6.93 -31.58 -7.09
C CYS A 244 -7.57 -30.30 -6.53
N ALA A 245 -8.34 -29.58 -7.37
CA ALA A 245 -9.09 -28.41 -6.96
C ALA A 245 -10.02 -28.70 -5.76
N LYS A 246 -10.73 -29.83 -5.80
CA LYS A 246 -11.59 -30.29 -4.70
C LYS A 246 -10.80 -30.54 -3.42
N GLY A 247 -9.62 -31.15 -3.51
CA GLY A 247 -8.72 -31.34 -2.37
C GLY A 247 -8.29 -30.02 -1.73
N VAL A 248 -7.96 -29.02 -2.54
CA VAL A 248 -7.63 -27.67 -2.05
C VAL A 248 -8.82 -27.03 -1.35
N MET A 249 -10.00 -27.03 -1.98
CA MET A 249 -11.24 -26.49 -1.38
C MET A 249 -11.55 -27.14 -0.03
N SER A 250 -11.45 -28.47 0.06
CA SER A 250 -11.67 -29.20 1.31
C SER A 250 -10.66 -28.82 2.39
N SER A 251 -9.39 -28.60 2.03
CA SER A 251 -8.36 -28.19 3.02
C SER A 251 -8.54 -26.77 3.57
N LEU A 252 -9.38 -25.95 2.93
CA LEU A 252 -9.69 -24.58 3.33
C LEU A 252 -11.09 -24.44 3.95
N ASP A 253 -11.77 -25.57 4.22
CA ASP A 253 -13.14 -25.63 4.72
C ASP A 253 -14.14 -24.83 3.86
N LEU A 254 -13.92 -24.80 2.54
CA LEU A 254 -14.82 -24.13 1.61
C LEU A 254 -16.07 -24.98 1.33
N PRO A 255 -17.27 -24.38 1.28
CA PRO A 255 -18.51 -25.10 1.04
C PRO A 255 -18.60 -25.56 -0.43
N THR A 256 -18.03 -26.72 -0.71
CA THR A 256 -17.89 -27.29 -2.07
C THR A 256 -19.21 -27.42 -2.81
N GLU A 257 -20.33 -27.70 -2.13
CA GLU A 257 -21.65 -27.78 -2.77
C GLU A 257 -22.15 -26.43 -3.30
N LYS A 258 -21.89 -25.32 -2.58
CA LYS A 258 -22.21 -23.98 -3.09
C LYS A 258 -21.37 -23.63 -4.31
N ILE A 259 -20.08 -24.00 -4.28
CA ILE A 259 -19.16 -23.75 -5.40
C ILE A 259 -19.55 -24.56 -6.62
N LYS A 260 -19.91 -25.85 -6.46
CA LYS A 260 -20.43 -26.68 -7.56
C LYS A 260 -21.71 -26.09 -8.14
N LYS A 261 -22.62 -25.61 -7.30
CA LYS A 261 -23.85 -24.94 -7.74
C LYS A 261 -23.54 -23.68 -8.56
N CYS A 262 -22.54 -22.89 -8.16
CA CYS A 262 -22.08 -21.72 -8.89
C CYS A 262 -21.45 -22.11 -10.25
N LEU A 263 -20.62 -23.15 -10.26
CA LEU A 263 -19.93 -23.62 -11.46
C LEU A 263 -20.91 -24.11 -12.54
N GLY A 264 -22.00 -24.75 -12.11
CA GLY A 264 -23.00 -25.34 -13.01
C GLY A 264 -22.40 -26.43 -13.89
N ASP A 265 -22.92 -26.55 -15.11
CA ASP A 265 -22.36 -27.38 -16.17
C ASP A 265 -21.52 -26.54 -17.13
N PRO A 266 -20.17 -26.57 -17.03
CA PRO A 266 -19.29 -25.80 -17.90
C PRO A 266 -19.21 -26.37 -19.32
N GLU A 267 -19.73 -27.58 -19.57
CA GLU A 267 -19.72 -28.24 -20.89
C GLU A 267 -21.00 -28.01 -21.69
N ALA A 268 -22.04 -27.42 -21.09
CA ALA A 268 -23.34 -27.19 -21.71
C ALA A 268 -23.31 -26.31 -22.98
N GLY A 269 -22.19 -25.63 -23.27
CA GLY A 269 -22.02 -24.81 -24.47
C GLY A 269 -22.94 -23.58 -24.53
N VAL A 270 -23.49 -23.19 -23.39
CA VAL A 270 -24.33 -21.99 -23.20
C VAL A 270 -23.49 -20.82 -22.71
N GLU A 271 -24.03 -19.60 -22.81
CA GLU A 271 -23.40 -18.43 -22.22
C GLU A 271 -23.28 -18.58 -20.70
N ASN A 272 -22.11 -18.28 -20.15
CA ASN A 272 -21.90 -18.30 -18.72
C ASN A 272 -21.77 -16.86 -18.23
N GLU A 273 -22.74 -16.41 -17.44
CA GLU A 273 -22.79 -15.01 -16.96
C GLU A 273 -21.53 -14.60 -16.18
N ILE A 274 -20.89 -15.53 -15.46
CA ILE A 274 -19.69 -15.23 -14.68
C ILE A 274 -18.52 -14.95 -15.62
N LEU A 275 -18.31 -15.79 -16.63
CA LEU A 275 -17.24 -15.59 -17.63
C LEU A 275 -17.51 -14.37 -18.50
N LYS A 276 -18.78 -14.11 -18.86
CA LYS A 276 -19.17 -12.91 -19.62
C LYS A 276 -18.89 -11.63 -18.86
N GLN A 277 -19.18 -11.59 -17.55
CA GLN A 277 -18.86 -10.46 -16.70
C GLN A 277 -17.35 -10.24 -16.63
N GLU A 278 -16.54 -11.30 -16.51
CA GLU A 278 -15.08 -11.19 -16.51
C GLU A 278 -14.54 -10.60 -17.82
N GLN A 279 -15.04 -11.05 -18.97
CA GLN A 279 -14.68 -10.45 -20.27
C GLN A 279 -15.05 -8.96 -20.36
N GLN A 280 -16.22 -8.59 -19.85
CA GLN A 280 -16.63 -7.17 -19.83
C GLN A 280 -15.76 -6.32 -18.89
N LEU A 281 -15.23 -6.90 -17.82
CA LEU A 281 -14.30 -6.22 -16.92
C LEU A 281 -12.91 -6.03 -17.54
N GLN A 282 -12.52 -6.87 -18.50
CA GLN A 282 -11.28 -6.71 -19.27
C GLN A 282 -11.38 -5.56 -20.27
N VAL A 283 -12.57 -5.26 -20.78
CA VAL A 283 -12.79 -4.06 -21.62
C VAL A 283 -12.64 -2.80 -20.77
N GLY A 284 -11.70 -1.96 -21.16
CA GLY A 284 -11.37 -0.66 -20.58
C GLY A 284 -12.51 0.32 -20.64
N ARG A 285 -12.56 1.21 -19.66
CA ARG A 285 -13.45 2.38 -19.66
C ARG A 285 -12.63 3.62 -19.31
N GLY A 286 -12.79 4.68 -20.09
CA GLY A 286 -12.03 5.92 -19.92
C GLY A 286 -10.53 5.71 -20.10
N SER A 287 -9.71 6.34 -19.25
CA SER A 287 -8.25 6.30 -19.32
C SER A 287 -7.60 4.98 -18.88
N ARG A 288 -8.36 4.00 -18.38
CA ARG A 288 -7.77 2.71 -17.96
C ARG A 288 -7.16 1.94 -19.13
N GLY A 289 -7.79 1.99 -20.31
CA GLY A 289 -7.50 1.07 -21.40
C GLY A 289 -7.95 -0.37 -21.13
N ASP A 290 -7.92 -1.18 -22.19
CA ASP A 290 -8.29 -2.60 -22.18
C ASP A 290 -7.19 -3.44 -21.49
N VAL A 291 -7.59 -4.53 -20.85
CA VAL A 291 -6.65 -5.56 -20.39
C VAL A 291 -6.28 -6.41 -21.58
N THR A 292 -5.25 -5.99 -22.30
CA THR A 292 -4.75 -6.71 -23.48
C THR A 292 -3.70 -7.73 -23.09
N ILE A 293 -2.83 -7.43 -22.11
CA ILE A 293 -1.71 -8.28 -21.68
C ILE A 293 -1.98 -8.94 -20.31
N LEU A 294 -1.52 -10.17 -20.08
CA LEU A 294 -1.54 -10.81 -18.76
C LEU A 294 -0.11 -11.14 -18.30
N PRO A 295 0.21 -10.98 -17.00
CA PRO A 295 -0.64 -10.41 -15.96
C PRO A 295 -0.73 -8.87 -16.05
N THR A 296 -1.95 -8.33 -15.98
CA THR A 296 -2.19 -6.90 -15.77
C THR A 296 -2.66 -6.66 -14.35
N LEU A 297 -2.02 -5.71 -13.66
CA LEU A 297 -2.46 -5.22 -12.36
C LEU A 297 -3.17 -3.88 -12.55
N VAL A 298 -4.34 -3.72 -11.93
CA VAL A 298 -5.10 -2.46 -11.94
C VAL A 298 -5.26 -1.97 -10.51
N ILE A 299 -4.84 -0.73 -10.24
CA ILE A 299 -4.97 -0.06 -8.94
C ILE A 299 -5.84 1.18 -9.14
N ASN A 300 -6.94 1.32 -8.39
CA ASN A 300 -7.86 2.46 -8.49
C ASN A 300 -8.32 2.79 -9.93
N ASN A 301 -8.62 1.75 -10.72
CA ASN A 301 -9.03 1.86 -12.13
C ASN A 301 -7.93 2.42 -13.08
N VAL A 302 -6.67 2.35 -12.67
CA VAL A 302 -5.50 2.68 -13.49
C VAL A 302 -4.62 1.44 -13.63
N GLN A 303 -4.16 1.15 -14.84
CA GLN A 303 -3.24 0.03 -15.04
C GLN A 303 -1.89 0.35 -14.42
N TYR A 304 -1.38 -0.55 -13.59
CA TYR A 304 -0.06 -0.45 -12.98
C TYR A 304 0.99 -0.87 -14.02
N ARG A 305 1.89 0.05 -14.34
CA ARG A 305 2.93 -0.11 -15.37
C ARG A 305 4.34 -0.31 -14.79
N GLY A 306 4.44 -0.60 -13.50
CA GLY A 306 5.72 -0.85 -12.82
C GLY A 306 6.07 -2.34 -12.76
N LYS A 307 7.22 -2.65 -12.14
CA LYS A 307 7.63 -4.05 -11.90
C LYS A 307 6.61 -4.74 -10.99
N LEU A 308 6.16 -5.94 -11.37
CA LEU A 308 5.27 -6.77 -10.55
C LEU A 308 6.02 -7.46 -9.38
N GLU A 309 6.96 -6.76 -8.76
CA GLU A 309 7.66 -7.19 -7.55
C GLU A 309 6.82 -6.84 -6.31
N ARG A 310 6.90 -7.69 -5.28
CA ARG A 310 6.11 -7.54 -4.04
C ARG A 310 6.17 -6.11 -3.47
N SER A 311 7.37 -5.57 -3.31
CA SER A 311 7.57 -4.24 -2.71
C SER A 311 7.08 -3.12 -3.62
N ALA A 312 7.29 -3.23 -4.94
CA ALA A 312 6.87 -2.21 -5.90
C ALA A 312 5.34 -2.12 -6.02
N VAL A 313 4.67 -3.27 -6.06
CA VAL A 313 3.20 -3.35 -6.04
C VAL A 313 2.64 -2.84 -4.71
N LEU A 314 3.23 -3.22 -3.58
CA LEU A 314 2.78 -2.76 -2.27
C LEU A 314 2.91 -1.23 -2.13
N LYS A 315 4.03 -0.64 -2.59
CA LYS A 315 4.21 0.81 -2.64
C LYS A 315 3.13 1.49 -3.47
N ALA A 316 2.82 0.94 -4.65
CA ALA A 316 1.78 1.50 -5.52
C ALA A 316 0.38 1.44 -4.87
N ILE A 317 0.05 0.36 -4.17
CA ILE A 317 -1.19 0.24 -3.40
C ILE A 317 -1.20 1.25 -2.25
N CYS A 318 -0.11 1.37 -1.49
CA CYS A 318 0.03 2.32 -0.38
C CYS A 318 -0.10 3.77 -0.84
N ALA A 319 0.41 4.11 -2.03
CA ALA A 319 0.27 5.43 -2.64
C ALA A 319 -1.20 5.82 -2.92
N GLY A 320 -2.08 4.83 -3.07
CA GLY A 320 -3.51 5.03 -3.31
C GLY A 320 -4.30 5.44 -2.07
N PHE A 321 -3.74 5.37 -0.87
CA PHE A 321 -4.39 5.84 0.35
C PHE A 321 -4.30 7.35 0.49
N LYS A 322 -5.31 7.95 1.12
CA LYS A 322 -5.23 9.34 1.56
C LYS A 322 -4.18 9.43 2.65
N GLU A 323 -3.41 10.52 2.66
CA GLU A 323 -2.39 10.76 3.67
C GLU A 323 -2.97 10.59 5.09
N THR A 324 -2.23 9.90 5.96
CA THR A 324 -2.61 9.51 7.33
C THR A 324 -3.69 8.43 7.48
N THR A 325 -4.20 7.88 6.37
CA THR A 325 -5.21 6.79 6.37
C THR A 325 -4.65 5.43 5.95
N GLU A 326 -3.37 5.41 5.58
CA GLU A 326 -2.65 4.21 5.20
C GLU A 326 -2.53 3.21 6.37
N PRO A 327 -2.62 1.90 6.10
CA PRO A 327 -2.36 0.88 7.11
C PRO A 327 -0.89 0.88 7.54
N SER A 328 -0.61 0.39 8.76
CA SER A 328 0.75 0.35 9.32
C SER A 328 1.77 -0.42 8.47
N VAL A 329 1.34 -1.38 7.64
CA VAL A 329 2.24 -2.09 6.71
C VAL A 329 2.86 -1.15 5.68
N CYS A 330 2.19 -0.03 5.36
CA CYS A 330 2.71 0.98 4.45
C CYS A 330 3.81 1.84 5.06
N LEU A 331 3.96 1.82 6.39
CA LEU A 331 4.97 2.57 7.17
C LEU A 331 6.11 1.63 7.62
N SER A 332 6.40 0.64 6.79
CA SER A 332 7.50 -0.30 7.04
C SER A 332 8.70 0.10 6.20
N ALA A 333 9.90 -0.15 6.71
CA ALA A 333 11.16 0.25 6.06
C ALA A 333 11.38 -0.35 4.65
N ASP A 334 10.68 -1.44 4.31
CA ASP A 334 10.72 -2.02 2.95
C ASP A 334 9.88 -1.22 1.94
N VAL A 335 8.98 -0.35 2.44
CA VAL A 335 7.94 0.34 1.68
C VAL A 335 8.24 1.84 1.57
N GLU A 336 8.56 2.51 2.67
CA GLU A 336 8.83 3.95 2.73
C GLU A 336 10.08 4.27 3.57
N THR A 337 10.46 5.55 3.62
CA THR A 337 11.57 6.03 4.45
C THR A 337 11.05 6.95 5.53
N ASN A 338 11.09 6.49 6.79
CA ASN A 338 10.52 7.24 7.90
C ASN A 338 11.32 8.50 8.22
N GLU A 339 10.82 9.67 7.83
CA GLU A 339 11.52 10.95 8.02
C GLU A 339 11.48 11.44 9.47
N CYS A 340 10.62 10.87 10.32
CA CYS A 340 10.62 11.19 11.75
C CYS A 340 11.86 10.65 12.47
N LEU A 341 12.57 9.67 11.90
CA LEU A 341 13.81 9.15 12.49
C LEU A 341 14.98 10.15 12.41
N GLU A 342 14.98 11.02 11.40
CA GLU A 342 16.02 12.03 11.21
C GLU A 342 15.57 13.40 11.70
N ARG A 343 16.24 13.94 12.73
CA ARG A 343 15.93 15.26 13.33
C ARG A 343 14.44 15.44 13.69
N ASN A 344 13.73 14.36 14.03
CA ASN A 344 12.29 14.36 14.31
C ASN A 344 11.46 14.90 13.13
N GLY A 345 11.94 14.73 11.90
CA GLY A 345 11.37 15.34 10.71
C GLY A 345 11.51 16.87 10.66
N GLY A 346 12.03 17.54 11.68
CA GLY A 346 11.84 18.99 11.84
C GLY A 346 10.47 19.37 12.43
N CYS A 347 9.73 18.42 12.99
CA CYS A 347 8.54 18.69 13.79
C CYS A 347 8.90 19.02 15.25
N TRP A 348 7.97 19.65 15.94
CA TRP A 348 8.07 19.95 17.36
C TRP A 348 8.25 18.67 18.18
N GLN A 349 9.09 18.76 19.22
CA GLN A 349 9.34 17.68 20.17
C GLN A 349 9.56 18.24 21.58
N ASP A 350 8.82 17.71 22.55
CA ASP A 350 9.18 17.83 23.96
C ASP A 350 10.13 16.69 24.33
N LYS A 351 11.43 17.03 24.41
CA LYS A 351 12.50 16.09 24.79
C LYS A 351 12.41 15.58 26.24
N ARG A 352 11.76 16.33 27.15
CA ARG A 352 11.62 15.93 28.56
C ARG A 352 10.52 14.91 28.74
N ALA A 353 9.39 15.12 28.06
CA ALA A 353 8.25 14.20 28.10
C ALA A 353 8.31 13.09 27.04
N ASN A 354 9.30 13.14 26.14
CA ASN A 354 9.43 12.29 24.96
C ASN A 354 8.15 12.28 24.10
N ILE A 355 7.63 13.48 23.83
CA ILE A 355 6.42 13.70 23.03
C ILE A 355 6.83 14.36 21.73
N THR A 356 6.33 13.85 20.61
CA THR A 356 6.62 14.39 19.29
C THR A 356 5.34 14.71 18.54
N ALA A 357 5.38 15.77 17.74
CA ALA A 357 4.36 16.08 16.74
C ALA A 357 4.63 15.39 15.39
N CYS A 358 5.78 14.72 15.23
CA CYS A 358 6.09 14.03 13.98
C CYS A 358 5.25 12.77 13.84
N LYS A 359 4.38 12.77 12.84
CA LYS A 359 3.60 11.62 12.42
C LYS A 359 4.10 11.20 11.04
N ASP A 360 4.66 10.01 11.00
CA ASP A 360 5.15 9.37 9.79
C ASP A 360 3.98 8.98 8.88
N THR A 361 4.21 9.07 7.57
CA THR A 361 3.22 8.79 6.53
C THR A 361 3.87 8.14 5.30
N PHE A 362 3.09 7.46 4.46
CA PHE A 362 3.66 6.87 3.23
C PHE A 362 4.26 7.91 2.26
N ARG A 363 3.73 9.14 2.27
CA ARG A 363 4.18 10.25 1.40
C ARG A 363 5.26 11.12 2.05
N GLY A 364 5.71 10.74 3.23
CA GLY A 364 6.71 11.43 4.01
C GLY A 364 6.25 11.63 5.45
N ARG A 365 6.05 12.87 5.88
CA ARG A 365 5.60 13.13 7.25
C ARG A 365 4.68 14.34 7.40
N VAL A 366 3.87 14.31 8.44
CA VAL A 366 3.05 15.44 8.89
C VAL A 366 3.44 15.83 10.31
N CYS A 367 3.52 17.13 10.58
CA CYS A 367 3.66 17.62 11.94
C CYS A 367 2.27 17.93 12.52
N GLU A 368 1.77 17.09 13.42
CA GLU A 368 0.47 17.24 14.06
C GLU A 368 0.61 17.12 15.58
N CYS A 369 0.09 18.11 16.32
CA CYS A 369 0.18 18.07 17.77
C CYS A 369 -0.59 16.86 18.34
N PRO A 370 0.05 16.02 19.18
CA PRO A 370 -0.51 14.73 19.55
C PRO A 370 -1.54 14.84 20.67
N ILE A 371 -2.26 13.73 20.91
CA ILE A 371 -3.03 13.50 22.13
C ILE A 371 -2.33 12.39 22.91
N VAL A 372 -1.74 12.74 24.06
CA VAL A 372 -0.94 11.80 24.87
C VAL A 372 -1.57 11.66 26.24
N LYS A 373 -1.92 10.42 26.64
CA LYS A 373 -2.54 10.12 27.94
C LYS A 373 -3.77 11.00 28.27
N GLY A 374 -4.56 11.35 27.25
CA GLY A 374 -5.74 12.21 27.40
C GLY A 374 -5.45 13.72 27.42
N VAL A 375 -4.17 14.13 27.39
CA VAL A 375 -3.78 15.53 27.21
C VAL A 375 -3.74 15.87 25.73
N GLN A 376 -4.53 16.85 25.32
CA GLN A 376 -4.53 17.38 23.96
C GLN A 376 -3.47 18.47 23.84
N TYR A 377 -2.69 18.45 22.77
CA TYR A 377 -1.78 19.55 22.43
C TYR A 377 -2.35 20.36 21.25
N ARG A 378 -2.10 21.67 21.22
CA ARG A 378 -2.49 22.55 20.12
C ARG A 378 -1.34 23.46 19.71
N GLY A 379 -1.23 23.74 18.42
CA GLY A 379 -0.19 24.58 17.84
C GLY A 379 -0.02 24.28 16.36
N ASP A 380 1.09 24.72 15.78
CA ASP A 380 1.41 24.50 14.37
C ASP A 380 2.06 23.13 14.10
N GLY A 381 2.48 22.39 15.14
CA GLY A 381 3.16 21.10 15.00
C GLY A 381 4.65 21.20 14.65
N TYR A 382 5.13 22.32 14.11
CA TYR A 382 6.51 22.52 13.69
C TYR A 382 7.34 23.18 14.80
N ILE A 383 6.86 24.32 15.30
CA ILE A 383 7.56 25.15 16.28
C ILE A 383 6.85 25.06 17.63
N SER A 384 5.53 24.84 17.63
CA SER A 384 4.72 24.92 18.85
C SER A 384 3.69 23.78 18.94
N CYS A 385 3.67 23.13 20.09
CA CYS A 385 2.55 22.35 20.59
C CYS A 385 2.42 22.57 22.09
N GLU A 386 1.39 23.30 22.50
CA GLU A 386 1.10 23.61 23.90
C GLU A 386 -0.01 22.70 24.44
N ALA A 387 0.17 22.21 25.67
CA ALA A 387 -0.84 21.39 26.33
C ALA A 387 -2.11 22.22 26.58
N PHE A 388 -3.25 21.69 26.13
CA PHE A 388 -4.54 22.37 26.10
C PHE A 388 -5.63 21.51 26.77
N GLY A 389 -6.56 22.19 27.44
CA GLY A 389 -7.74 21.58 28.04
C GLY A 389 -7.57 21.14 29.51
N PRO A 390 -8.62 20.54 30.10
CA PRO A 390 -8.65 20.26 31.54
C PRO A 390 -7.54 19.33 32.04
N ALA A 391 -7.07 18.41 31.20
CA ALA A 391 -6.04 17.43 31.54
C ALA A 391 -4.60 17.97 31.38
N ARG A 392 -4.40 19.22 30.93
CA ARG A 392 -3.06 19.73 30.54
C ARG A 392 -2.00 19.66 31.64
N CYS A 393 -2.39 19.71 32.91
CA CYS A 393 -1.46 19.66 34.04
C CYS A 393 -0.92 18.25 34.33
N MET A 394 -1.48 17.20 33.71
CA MET A 394 -1.09 15.80 33.96
C MET A 394 0.30 15.44 33.39
N ILE A 395 0.76 16.15 32.36
CA ILE A 395 2.07 15.92 31.73
C ILE A 395 2.92 17.16 31.94
N ASN A 396 4.09 16.99 32.59
CA ASN A 396 5.05 18.06 32.84
C ASN A 396 4.42 19.35 33.43
N ASN A 397 3.34 19.21 34.21
CA ASN A 397 2.57 20.31 34.78
C ASN A 397 2.12 21.37 33.74
N GLY A 398 1.83 20.94 32.51
CA GLY A 398 1.43 21.82 31.41
C GLY A 398 2.53 22.81 30.98
N GLY A 399 3.79 22.56 31.31
CA GLY A 399 4.92 23.48 31.11
C GLY A 399 5.02 24.61 32.16
N CYS A 400 4.15 24.60 33.16
CA CYS A 400 4.11 25.61 34.21
C CYS A 400 4.99 25.25 35.40
N TRP A 401 5.40 26.28 36.15
CA TRP A 401 6.18 26.12 37.37
C TRP A 401 5.46 25.21 38.39
N SER A 402 6.24 24.34 39.04
CA SER A 402 5.79 23.52 40.17
C SER A 402 6.96 23.32 41.13
N GLU A 403 6.73 23.53 42.42
CA GLU A 403 7.74 23.36 43.46
C GLU A 403 7.09 22.84 44.75
N THR A 404 7.78 21.93 45.44
CA THR A 404 7.36 21.46 46.77
C THR A 404 8.18 22.18 47.85
N LYS A 405 7.51 22.98 48.69
CA LYS A 405 8.10 23.66 49.85
C LYS A 405 7.39 23.20 51.12
N ASP A 406 8.16 22.88 52.16
CA ASP A 406 7.66 22.49 53.48
C ASP A 406 6.56 21.41 53.46
N GLY A 407 6.69 20.44 52.54
CA GLY A 407 5.76 19.32 52.38
C GLY A 407 4.47 19.65 51.61
N SER A 408 4.32 20.87 51.10
CA SER A 408 3.20 21.28 50.23
C SER A 408 3.69 21.54 48.80
N THR A 409 3.03 20.96 47.81
CA THR A 409 3.33 21.20 46.38
C THR A 409 2.50 22.35 45.86
N PHE A 410 3.17 23.37 45.32
CA PHE A 410 2.56 24.52 44.69
C PHE A 410 2.76 24.41 43.18
N SER A 411 1.74 24.73 42.41
CA SER A 411 1.76 24.67 40.96
C SER A 411 1.15 25.92 40.36
N ALA A 412 1.76 26.40 39.28
CA ALA A 412 1.23 27.45 38.43
C ALA A 412 0.30 26.93 37.30
N CYS A 413 0.04 25.62 37.28
CA CYS A 413 -0.91 24.98 36.37
C CYS A 413 -2.23 24.74 37.11
N THR A 414 -3.33 25.24 36.55
CA THR A 414 -4.67 25.01 37.09
C THR A 414 -5.55 24.32 36.06
N GLU A 415 -6.30 23.31 36.49
CA GLU A 415 -7.21 22.53 35.61
C GLU A 415 -8.40 23.35 35.10
N ASN A 416 -8.76 24.42 35.84
CA ASN A 416 -9.83 25.34 35.44
C ASN A 416 -9.43 26.28 34.28
N GLN A 417 -8.13 26.44 34.04
CA GLN A 417 -7.63 27.24 32.92
C GLN A 417 -7.25 26.32 31.76
N LEU A 418 -7.81 26.56 30.58
CA LEU A 418 -7.58 25.72 29.40
C LEU A 418 -6.18 25.91 28.76
N ARG A 419 -5.48 26.99 29.11
CA ARG A 419 -4.14 27.35 28.60
C ARG A 419 -3.40 28.27 29.59
N GLY A 420 -2.08 28.35 29.45
CA GLY A 420 -1.23 29.30 30.17
C GLY A 420 -0.89 28.88 31.61
N CYS A 421 -0.01 29.68 32.23
CA CYS A 421 0.51 29.46 33.57
C CYS A 421 0.24 30.69 34.44
N GLN A 422 -0.19 30.48 35.68
CA GLN A 422 -0.46 31.55 36.62
C GLN A 422 0.05 31.16 38.01
N CYS A 423 0.92 31.98 38.58
CA CYS A 423 1.47 31.69 39.91
C CYS A 423 0.36 31.57 40.96
N PRO A 424 0.44 30.57 41.85
CA PRO A 424 -0.51 30.42 42.94
C PRO A 424 -0.37 31.56 43.96
N GLN A 425 -1.39 31.74 44.79
CA GLN A 425 -1.43 32.82 45.79
C GLN A 425 -0.19 32.79 46.70
N GLY A 426 0.40 33.97 46.95
CA GLY A 426 1.62 34.12 47.74
C GLY A 426 2.92 34.04 46.92
N PHE A 427 2.82 33.71 45.62
CA PHE A 427 3.93 33.73 44.67
C PHE A 427 3.69 34.77 43.56
N ARG A 428 4.78 35.34 43.04
CA ARG A 428 4.77 36.33 41.94
C ARG A 428 5.73 35.91 40.84
N GLY A 429 5.34 36.15 39.59
CA GLY A 429 6.16 35.85 38.42
C GLY A 429 5.31 35.64 37.16
N ASP A 430 5.90 35.07 36.12
CA ASP A 430 5.28 34.84 34.80
C ASP A 430 4.53 33.50 34.69
N GLY A 431 4.47 32.72 35.79
CA GLY A 431 3.87 31.38 35.81
C GLY A 431 4.80 30.26 35.37
N HIS A 432 5.89 30.55 34.65
CA HIS A 432 6.97 29.61 34.37
C HIS A 432 8.10 29.70 35.42
N LYS A 433 8.21 30.85 36.07
CA LYS A 433 8.98 31.09 37.29
C LYS A 433 8.08 31.82 38.28
N CYS A 434 7.97 31.27 39.49
CA CYS A 434 7.20 31.87 40.57
C CYS A 434 8.08 31.99 41.82
N GLU A 435 8.25 33.20 42.32
CA GLU A 435 9.03 33.49 43.53
C GLU A 435 8.11 33.89 44.68
N VAL A 436 8.53 33.63 45.92
CA VAL A 436 7.75 34.01 47.10
C VAL A 436 7.67 35.52 47.18
N GLN A 437 6.46 36.05 47.26
CA GLN A 437 6.24 37.49 47.34
C GLN A 437 6.76 38.02 48.71
N ARG A 438 7.62 39.04 48.72
CA ARG A 438 8.11 39.62 49.99
C ARG A 438 6.91 40.11 50.82
N GLY A 439 6.74 39.53 52.01
CA GLY A 439 5.63 39.82 52.93
C GLY A 439 4.49 38.80 52.94
N SER A 440 4.53 37.74 52.11
CA SER A 440 3.58 36.63 52.24
C SER A 440 4.06 35.61 53.28
N SER A 441 3.28 35.43 54.35
CA SER A 441 3.41 34.24 55.19
C SER A 441 2.84 33.06 54.42
N LEU A 442 3.70 32.13 53.99
CA LEU A 442 3.29 30.79 53.56
C LEU A 442 2.72 30.07 54.79
N HIS A 443 1.48 30.39 55.14
CA HIS A 443 0.79 29.72 56.24
C HIS A 443 0.70 28.23 55.92
N LYS A 444 1.12 27.39 56.88
CA LYS A 444 0.84 25.95 56.89
C LYS A 444 -0.67 25.77 56.74
N GLY A 445 -1.14 25.56 55.52
CA GLY A 445 -2.51 25.18 55.24
C GLY A 445 -2.81 23.92 56.03
N ALA A 446 -3.92 23.93 56.77
CA ALA A 446 -4.39 22.79 57.52
C ALA A 446 -4.36 21.53 56.64
N ARG A 447 -3.89 20.42 57.21
CA ARG A 447 -4.05 19.09 56.62
C ARG A 447 -5.54 18.84 56.37
N CYS A 448 -6.01 19.09 55.14
CA CYS A 448 -7.20 18.40 54.66
C CYS A 448 -6.79 16.94 54.48
N LEU A 449 -7.04 16.13 55.52
CA LEU A 449 -7.16 14.69 55.36
C LEU A 449 -8.22 14.44 54.29
N HIS A 450 -7.79 14.15 53.06
CA HIS A 450 -8.64 13.46 52.11
C HIS A 450 -8.95 12.09 52.73
N ARG A 451 -10.08 11.99 53.43
CA ARG A 451 -10.77 10.71 53.54
C ARG A 451 -11.22 10.40 52.11
N GLU A 452 -10.49 9.51 51.44
CA GLU A 452 -11.12 8.65 50.45
C GLU A 452 -12.29 7.94 51.15
N LYS A 453 -13.48 8.51 51.09
CA LYS A 453 -14.66 7.65 51.11
C LYS A 453 -14.60 6.90 49.79
N ARG A 454 -14.08 5.66 49.84
CA ARG A 454 -14.51 4.64 48.88
C ARG A 454 -16.03 4.66 48.91
N VAL A 455 -16.65 5.27 47.91
CA VAL A 455 -18.02 4.95 47.58
C VAL A 455 -17.95 3.52 47.08
N ALA A 456 -18.21 2.57 47.98
CA ALA A 456 -18.64 1.27 47.55
C ALA A 456 -19.93 1.51 46.76
N LEU A 457 -19.86 1.39 45.44
CA LEU A 457 -21.03 1.08 44.63
C LEU A 457 -21.54 -0.26 45.19
N ARG A 458 -22.50 -0.20 46.11
CA ARG A 458 -23.38 -1.34 46.36
C ARG A 458 -24.23 -1.46 45.11
N GLU A 459 -23.93 -2.44 44.28
CA GLU A 459 -24.92 -3.01 43.37
C GLU A 459 -26.08 -3.50 44.25
N VAL A 460 -27.20 -2.79 44.22
CA VAL A 460 -28.47 -3.33 44.69
C VAL A 460 -29.04 -4.12 43.53
N CYS A 461 -28.71 -5.40 43.44
CA CYS A 461 -29.43 -6.33 42.58
C CYS A 461 -30.85 -6.50 43.16
N HIS A 462 -31.86 -5.95 42.51
CA HIS A 462 -33.24 -6.38 42.74
C HIS A 462 -33.42 -7.78 42.10
N LEU A 463 -33.72 -8.76 42.94
CA LEU A 463 -34.20 -10.07 42.52
C LEU A 463 -35.57 -9.89 41.82
N PRO A 464 -35.81 -10.50 40.64
CA PRO A 464 -37.16 -10.75 40.18
C PRO A 464 -37.75 -11.94 40.98
N GLY A 465 -39.05 -11.86 41.26
CA GLY A 465 -39.82 -12.89 41.96
C GLY A 465 -39.88 -14.26 41.27
N PRO A 466 -40.52 -15.25 41.91
CA PRO A 466 -40.39 -16.66 41.56
C PRO A 466 -41.18 -17.02 40.30
N GLY A 467 -40.52 -17.59 39.30
CA GLY A 467 -41.17 -18.19 38.14
C GLY A 467 -40.18 -18.69 37.09
N SER A 468 -40.27 -19.99 36.77
CA SER A 468 -39.70 -20.74 35.62
C SER A 468 -38.19 -21.05 35.57
N HIS A 469 -37.90 -22.33 35.85
CA HIS A 469 -36.96 -23.27 35.23
C HIS A 469 -36.07 -22.79 34.05
N ASP A 470 -34.75 -22.88 34.20
CA ASP A 470 -33.93 -23.92 33.54
C ASP A 470 -32.45 -23.87 33.96
N GLY A 471 -31.80 -25.03 33.98
CA GLY A 471 -30.59 -25.31 34.75
C GLY A 471 -29.24 -25.06 34.07
N CYS A 472 -28.19 -24.93 34.90
CA CYS A 472 -26.85 -25.40 34.55
C CYS A 472 -26.01 -25.63 35.83
N ARG A 473 -25.80 -26.91 36.18
CA ARG A 473 -24.87 -27.35 37.24
C ARG A 473 -23.43 -27.01 36.85
N ARG A 474 -22.59 -26.59 37.81
CA ARG A 474 -21.13 -26.68 37.73
C ARG A 474 -20.60 -27.47 38.94
N SER A 475 -20.03 -28.63 38.67
CA SER A 475 -19.23 -29.45 39.57
C SER A 475 -17.77 -28.96 39.58
N TRP A 476 -17.13 -29.01 40.75
CA TRP A 476 -15.69 -28.81 40.92
C TRP A 476 -15.06 -30.17 41.27
N ILE A 477 -13.95 -30.53 40.64
CA ILE A 477 -13.12 -31.67 41.04
C ILE A 477 -11.77 -31.12 41.48
N TYR A 478 -11.32 -31.52 42.67
CA TYR A 478 -10.05 -31.18 43.29
C TYR A 478 -9.07 -32.34 43.11
N SER A 479 -7.83 -32.08 42.71
CA SER A 479 -6.73 -33.04 42.90
C SER A 479 -5.38 -32.32 42.92
N THR A 480 -4.52 -32.76 43.84
CA THR A 480 -3.23 -32.20 44.24
C THR A 480 -2.06 -32.99 43.63
N ASN A 481 -1.01 -32.31 43.13
CA ASN A 481 0.37 -32.54 43.60
C ASN A 481 1.43 -31.55 43.06
N ILE A 482 2.19 -31.05 44.03
CA ILE A 482 3.56 -30.53 44.12
C ILE A 482 4.37 -30.34 42.82
N GLY A 483 4.74 -29.08 42.54
CA GLY A 483 5.88 -28.72 41.68
C GLY A 483 5.62 -27.52 40.75
N SER A 484 5.94 -26.30 41.22
CA SER A 484 6.04 -25.03 40.46
C SER A 484 4.81 -24.54 39.67
N GLY A 485 4.05 -23.65 40.32
CA GLY A 485 3.43 -22.41 39.78
C GLY A 485 2.37 -22.51 38.69
N HIS A 486 1.10 -22.18 38.99
CA HIS A 486 0.15 -21.72 37.96
C HIS A 486 -0.90 -20.70 38.42
N THR A 487 -1.13 -19.78 37.49
CA THR A 487 -2.14 -18.75 37.31
C THR A 487 -3.55 -19.28 37.04
N TRP A 488 -4.59 -18.61 37.55
CA TRP A 488 -5.98 -18.81 37.14
C TRP A 488 -6.36 -17.89 35.97
N THR A 489 -6.85 -18.45 34.87
CA THR A 489 -7.49 -17.69 33.77
C THR A 489 -9.01 -17.87 33.84
N ARG A 490 -9.74 -16.75 33.77
CA ARG A 490 -11.21 -16.69 33.73
C ARG A 490 -11.62 -16.44 32.26
N ARG A 491 -12.34 -17.37 31.62
CA ARG A 491 -13.02 -17.10 30.33
C ARG A 491 -14.44 -16.57 30.57
N SER A 492 -14.71 -15.38 30.04
CA SER A 492 -16.02 -14.72 29.98
C SER A 492 -16.96 -15.38 28.96
N CYS A 493 -18.25 -15.47 29.29
CA CYS A 493 -19.32 -15.54 28.30
C CYS A 493 -19.95 -14.15 28.14
N HIS A 494 -20.07 -13.70 26.90
CA HIS A 494 -20.73 -12.47 26.47
C HIS A 494 -22.25 -12.63 26.50
N SER A 495 -22.97 -11.63 27.01
CA SER A 495 -24.29 -11.24 26.50
C SER A 495 -24.49 -9.73 26.63
N THR A 496 -25.10 -9.17 25.60
CA THR A 496 -25.25 -7.77 25.23
C THR A 496 -26.20 -6.96 26.13
N CYS A 497 -25.79 -5.76 26.53
CA CYS A 497 -26.68 -4.72 27.08
C CYS A 497 -26.67 -3.46 26.20
N ARG A 498 -27.86 -3.05 25.75
CA ARG A 498 -28.12 -1.79 25.03
C ARG A 498 -28.02 -0.61 25.99
N LEU A 499 -27.19 0.39 25.68
CA LEU A 499 -27.24 1.71 26.31
C LEU A 499 -28.41 2.52 25.73
N THR A 500 -29.33 2.96 26.59
CA THR A 500 -30.16 4.15 26.33
C THR A 500 -29.61 5.29 27.18
N ILE A 501 -29.06 6.30 26.53
CA ILE A 501 -28.62 7.53 27.18
C ILE A 501 -29.86 8.40 27.37
N SER A 502 -30.23 8.66 28.63
CA SER A 502 -31.09 9.80 28.97
C SER A 502 -30.29 10.76 29.84
N MET A 503 -29.97 11.92 29.28
CA MET A 503 -29.36 13.05 29.98
C MET A 503 -30.34 13.61 31.01
N ALA A 504 -29.94 13.60 32.28
CA ALA A 504 -30.49 14.49 33.29
C ALA A 504 -29.32 15.09 34.09
N MET A 505 -28.79 16.22 33.61
CA MET A 505 -27.93 17.11 34.38
C MET A 505 -28.77 17.74 35.49
N LYS A 506 -28.58 17.33 36.75
CA LYS A 506 -28.91 18.15 37.92
C LYS A 506 -27.62 18.77 38.45
N PHE A 507 -27.44 20.06 38.17
CA PHE A 507 -26.49 20.91 38.87
C PHE A 507 -26.88 20.96 40.36
N LEU A 508 -26.03 20.42 41.23
CA LEU A 508 -26.03 20.73 42.65
C LEU A 508 -24.93 21.77 42.89
N VAL A 509 -25.30 23.05 42.78
CA VAL A 509 -24.52 24.13 43.39
C VAL A 509 -24.69 23.98 44.90
N ARG A 510 -23.63 23.58 45.60
CA ARG A 510 -23.51 23.80 47.05
C ARG A 510 -22.51 24.92 47.28
N HIS A 511 -23.02 26.07 47.70
CA HIS A 511 -22.26 27.08 48.41
C HIS A 511 -21.65 26.45 49.66
N ASN A 512 -20.33 26.51 49.78
CA ASN A 512 -19.65 26.36 51.06
C ASN A 512 -19.08 27.74 51.43
N HIS A 513 -19.58 28.30 52.52
CA HIS A 513 -18.99 29.46 53.19
C HIS A 513 -17.61 29.08 53.73
N CYS A 514 -16.62 29.92 53.43
CA CYS A 514 -15.37 30.00 54.20
C CYS A 514 -15.56 31.11 55.23
N ASP A 515 -15.56 30.79 56.51
CA ASP A 515 -15.53 31.79 57.58
C ASP A 515 -14.14 32.45 57.63
N GLU A 516 -14.12 33.78 57.46
CA GLU A 516 -12.98 34.65 57.71
C GLU A 516 -12.77 34.82 59.22
N ALA A 517 -11.62 34.38 59.74
CA ALA A 517 -11.18 34.76 61.08
C ALA A 517 -10.56 36.17 61.05
N GLN A 518 -11.36 37.19 61.33
CA GLN A 518 -10.87 38.54 61.64
C GLN A 518 -10.33 38.61 63.08
N HIS A 519 -9.07 39.00 63.22
CA HIS A 519 -8.47 39.36 64.51
C HIS A 519 -9.02 40.71 64.99
N HIS A 520 -9.87 40.70 66.04
CA HIS A 520 -10.19 41.89 66.81
C HIS A 520 -9.17 42.08 67.94
N LYS A 521 -8.40 43.17 67.89
CA LYS A 521 -7.71 43.77 69.05
C LYS A 521 -8.76 44.39 69.99
N GLN A 522 -8.67 44.13 71.29
CA GLN A 522 -9.28 44.97 72.32
C GLN A 522 -8.21 45.52 73.26
N ARG A 523 -8.37 46.82 73.52
CA ARG A 523 -7.73 47.79 74.42
C ARG A 523 -6.47 47.40 75.21
#